data_AF-A0A3B0RYG4-F1
#
_entry.id   AF-A0A3B0RYG4-F1
#
_cell.length_a   1.000
_cell.length_b   1.000
_cell.length_c   1.000
_cell.angle_alpha   90.00
_cell.angle_beta   90.00
_cell.angle_gamma   90.00
#
_symmetry.space_group_name_H-M   'P 1'
#
loop_
_entity.id
_entity.type
_entity.pdbx_description
1 polymer ?
#
loop_
_entity_poly.entity_id
_entity_poly.type
_entity_poly.pdbx_seq_one_letter_code
_entity_poly.pdbx_strand_id
1 'polypeptide(L)'
;MFISTSEHGVDAKNRVSVPASYRAVLRGDPHDAIYLFPHFSGQYLEGGGELFIQQYRADIARLGRYDPLAQVMEVAVLGAARRLDFDSTGRITVPKAFLEHAKISKKATFVGCGSRFEIWNADKQATREQEMRQAAAKFMQDPEQVARLGGGQDLAALIGNSPALADLLNKEPT
;
A
#
# COMPACT_ATOMS: atom_id res chain seq x y z
N MET A 1 7.89 -3.12 10.48
CA MET A 1 7.78 -3.05 9.01
C MET A 1 6.60 -3.91 8.57
N PHE A 2 5.71 -3.39 7.73
CA PHE A 2 4.59 -4.14 7.15
C PHE A 2 5.06 -4.97 5.95
N ILE A 3 4.95 -6.29 6.08
CA ILE A 3 5.31 -7.27 5.04
C ILE A 3 4.23 -8.34 4.97
N SER A 4 4.24 -9.17 3.93
CA SER A 4 3.23 -10.21 3.60
C SER A 4 1.90 -9.67 3.11
N THR A 5 1.16 -10.57 2.44
CA THR A 5 -0.19 -10.33 1.91
C THR A 5 -1.19 -11.24 2.62
N SER A 6 -2.35 -10.71 3.02
CA SER A 6 -3.41 -11.53 3.63
C SER A 6 -4.81 -10.99 3.36
N GLU A 7 -5.77 -11.90 3.19
CA GLU A 7 -7.16 -11.60 2.90
C GLU A 7 -8.02 -11.67 4.17
N HIS A 8 -8.95 -10.72 4.33
CA HIS A 8 -9.85 -10.63 5.48
C HIS A 8 -11.26 -10.26 5.02
N GLY A 9 -12.28 -10.88 5.64
CA GLY A 9 -13.67 -10.56 5.38
C GLY A 9 -14.06 -9.17 5.90
N VAL A 10 -14.96 -8.51 5.18
CA VAL A 10 -15.62 -7.26 5.58
C VAL A 10 -17.00 -7.63 6.11
N ASP A 11 -17.29 -7.28 7.36
CA ASP A 11 -18.59 -7.58 7.96
C ASP A 11 -19.66 -6.54 7.61
N ALA A 12 -20.91 -6.80 8.01
CA ALA A 12 -22.05 -5.92 7.73
C ALA A 12 -21.94 -4.51 8.35
N LYS A 13 -21.00 -4.29 9.28
CA LYS A 13 -20.70 -2.99 9.88
C LYS A 13 -19.45 -2.36 9.28
N ASN A 14 -19.01 -2.83 8.11
CA ASN A 14 -17.79 -2.40 7.42
C ASN A 14 -16.52 -2.65 8.26
N ARG A 15 -16.54 -3.61 9.18
CA ARG A 15 -15.35 -3.93 9.98
C ARG A 15 -14.50 -4.97 9.28
N VAL A 16 -13.18 -4.77 9.38
CA VAL A 16 -12.18 -5.65 8.77
C VAL A 16 -11.10 -5.95 9.81
N SER A 17 -10.71 -7.21 9.93
CA SER A 17 -9.57 -7.61 10.76
C SER A 17 -8.26 -7.10 10.15
N VAL A 18 -7.49 -6.35 10.93
CA VAL A 18 -6.13 -5.97 10.53
C VAL A 18 -5.20 -7.14 10.83
N PRO A 19 -4.26 -7.52 9.95
CA PRO A 19 -3.37 -8.66 10.20
C PRO A 19 -2.64 -8.56 11.54
N ALA A 20 -2.54 -9.67 12.28
CA ALA A 20 -1.89 -9.66 13.59
C ALA A 20 -0.42 -9.20 13.53
N SER A 21 0.29 -9.57 12.45
CA SER A 21 1.65 -9.09 12.16
C SER A 21 1.71 -7.58 11.95
N TYR A 22 0.67 -6.96 11.38
CA TYR A 22 0.61 -5.52 11.16
C TYR A 22 0.32 -4.79 12.46
N ARG A 23 -0.61 -5.30 13.27
CA ARG A 23 -0.83 -4.77 14.62
C ARG A 23 0.42 -4.86 15.49
N ALA A 24 1.22 -5.92 15.33
CA ALA A 24 2.50 -6.04 16.04
C ALA A 24 3.50 -4.93 15.65
N VAL A 25 3.48 -4.46 14.39
CA VAL A 25 4.32 -3.33 13.94
C VAL A 25 3.92 -2.01 14.59
N LEU A 26 2.63 -1.86 14.93
CA LEU A 26 2.08 -0.65 15.55
C LEU A 26 2.23 -0.64 17.08
N ARG A 27 2.83 -1.68 17.67
CA ARG A 27 3.11 -1.69 19.11
C ARG A 27 4.06 -0.54 19.45
N GLY A 28 3.62 0.34 20.34
CA GLY A 28 4.38 1.54 20.71
C GLY A 28 4.15 2.74 19.78
N ASP A 29 3.26 2.61 18.79
CA ASP A 29 2.71 3.76 18.07
C ASP A 29 1.91 4.64 19.07
N PRO A 30 2.06 5.98 19.05
CA PRO A 30 1.40 6.88 20.00
C PRO A 30 -0.12 6.73 20.12
N HIS A 31 -0.78 6.25 19.06
CA HIS A 31 -2.23 6.22 18.99
C HIS A 31 -2.84 4.82 18.94
N ASP A 32 -2.02 3.76 18.85
CA ASP A 32 -2.46 2.37 18.60
C ASP A 32 -3.60 2.29 17.57
N ALA A 33 -3.40 2.96 16.44
CA ALA A 33 -4.38 3.15 15.39
C ALA A 33 -3.71 3.07 14.02
N ILE A 34 -4.52 3.01 12.98
CA ILE A 34 -4.04 3.18 11.61
C ILE A 34 -4.61 4.45 10.99
N TYR A 35 -3.88 5.00 10.03
CA TYR A 35 -4.37 6.03 9.14
C TYR A 35 -4.64 5.40 7.78
N LEU A 36 -5.83 5.65 7.22
CA LEU A 36 -6.21 5.23 5.88
C LEU A 36 -6.64 6.42 5.03
N PHE A 37 -6.34 6.39 3.73
CA PHE A 37 -6.96 7.25 2.73
C PHE A 37 -7.15 6.52 1.38
N PRO A 38 -8.08 6.96 0.52
CA PRO A 38 -8.21 6.45 -0.83
C PRO A 38 -7.02 6.89 -1.69
N HIS A 39 -6.36 5.95 -2.38
CA HIS A 39 -5.23 6.32 -3.23
C HIS A 39 -5.67 7.24 -4.38
N PHE A 40 -4.88 8.27 -4.67
CA PHE A 40 -5.23 9.34 -5.63
C PHE A 40 -5.21 8.92 -7.10
N SER A 41 -4.59 7.79 -7.44
CA SER A 41 -4.55 7.28 -8.82
C SER A 41 -5.07 5.86 -9.01
N GLY A 42 -5.55 5.19 -7.95
CA GLY A 42 -5.95 3.79 -8.05
C GLY A 42 -7.08 3.38 -7.12
N GLN A 43 -7.73 2.26 -7.46
CA GLN A 43 -8.87 1.70 -6.72
C GLN A 43 -8.42 0.87 -5.52
N TYR A 44 -7.71 1.50 -4.59
CA TYR A 44 -7.26 0.89 -3.34
C TYR A 44 -7.11 1.94 -2.24
N LEU A 45 -6.93 1.48 -1.02
CA LEU A 45 -6.60 2.33 0.13
C LEU A 45 -5.12 2.21 0.45
N GLU A 46 -4.53 3.28 0.94
CA GLU A 46 -3.18 3.28 1.49
C GLU A 46 -3.23 3.55 2.99
N GLY A 47 -2.33 2.93 3.75
CA GLY A 47 -2.32 3.07 5.18
C GLY A 47 -1.03 2.73 5.90
N GLY A 48 -0.99 3.10 7.17
CA GLY A 48 0.14 2.89 8.07
C GLY A 48 -0.15 3.42 9.48
N GLY A 49 0.87 3.42 10.33
CA GLY A 49 0.81 4.04 11.66
C GLY A 49 1.00 5.56 11.63
N GLU A 50 1.24 6.16 12.78
CA GLU A 50 1.47 7.61 12.93
C GLU A 50 2.66 8.09 12.10
N LEU A 51 3.77 7.33 12.10
CA LEU A 51 4.97 7.70 11.34
C LEU A 51 4.68 7.83 9.84
N PHE A 52 3.78 7.01 9.31
CA PHE A 52 3.41 7.04 7.89
C PHE A 52 2.70 8.35 7.51
N ILE A 53 1.71 8.79 8.29
CA ILE A 53 1.00 10.04 7.99
C ILE A 53 1.87 11.26 8.28
N GLN A 54 2.75 11.19 9.28
CA GLN A 54 3.72 12.24 9.57
C GLN A 54 4.76 12.41 8.43
N GLN A 55 5.15 11.32 7.78
CA GLN A 55 6.05 11.37 6.63
C GLN A 55 5.39 12.12 5.46
N TYR A 56 4.12 11.82 5.14
CA TYR A 56 3.36 12.59 4.14
C TYR A 56 3.28 14.07 4.49
N ARG A 57 2.95 14.39 5.75
CA ARG A 57 2.90 15.77 6.23
C ARG A 57 4.25 16.47 6.07
N ALA A 58 5.35 15.80 6.40
CA ALA A 58 6.70 16.37 6.29
C ALA A 58 7.12 16.59 4.83
N ASP A 59 6.84 15.63 3.94
CA ASP A 59 7.20 15.74 2.53
C ASP A 59 6.42 16.83 1.81
N ILE A 60 5.12 16.95 2.10
CA ILE A 60 4.27 18.04 1.59
C ILE A 60 4.77 19.39 2.09
N ALA A 61 5.12 19.50 3.38
CA ALA A 61 5.60 20.75 3.96
C ALA A 61 6.91 21.27 3.33
N ARG A 62 7.73 20.40 2.72
CA ARG A 62 8.97 20.79 2.03
C ARG A 62 8.72 21.53 0.70
N LEU A 63 7.55 21.35 0.08
CA LEU A 63 7.18 22.03 -1.17
C LEU A 63 6.82 23.52 -0.93
N GLY A 64 6.35 23.86 0.28
CA GLY A 64 5.94 25.20 0.67
C GLY A 64 4.43 25.42 0.58
N ARG A 65 3.88 26.27 1.46
CA ARG A 65 2.42 26.44 1.67
C ARG A 65 1.62 26.84 0.43
N TYR A 66 2.22 27.58 -0.49
CA TYR A 66 1.54 28.09 -1.70
C TYR A 66 1.94 27.35 -2.96
N ASP A 67 2.74 26.30 -2.84
CA ASP A 67 3.08 25.45 -3.97
C ASP A 67 1.81 24.68 -4.44
N PRO A 68 1.47 24.71 -5.74
CA PRO A 68 0.27 24.03 -6.24
C PRO A 68 0.25 22.53 -5.97
N LEU A 69 1.40 21.84 -6.03
CA LEU A 69 1.49 20.42 -5.72
C LEU A 69 1.27 20.18 -4.23
N ALA A 70 1.81 21.04 -3.36
CA ALA A 70 1.53 20.97 -1.92
C ALA A 70 0.02 21.03 -1.65
N GLN A 71 -0.68 22.03 -2.20
CA GLN A 71 -2.12 22.21 -1.99
C GLN A 71 -2.96 21.00 -2.45
N VAL A 72 -2.63 20.44 -3.62
CA VAL A 72 -3.32 19.24 -4.11
C VAL A 72 -3.06 18.04 -3.21
N MET A 73 -1.80 17.84 -2.77
CA MET A 73 -1.44 16.71 -1.90
C MET A 73 -1.98 16.85 -0.48
N GLU A 74 -2.06 18.06 0.06
CA GLU A 74 -2.70 18.35 1.36
C GLU A 74 -4.15 17.87 1.34
N VAL A 75 -4.92 18.19 0.30
CA VAL A 75 -6.32 17.78 0.20
C VAL A 75 -6.43 16.28 -0.12
N ALA A 76 -5.70 15.81 -1.13
CA ALA A 76 -5.81 14.44 -1.63
C ALA A 76 -5.35 13.38 -0.62
N VAL A 77 -4.38 13.71 0.23
CA VAL A 77 -3.84 12.79 1.24
C VAL A 77 -4.28 13.19 2.64
N LEU A 78 -3.86 14.36 3.15
CA LEU A 78 -4.09 14.73 4.55
C LEU A 78 -5.56 15.03 4.85
N GLY A 79 -6.26 15.69 3.94
CA GLY A 79 -7.70 15.98 4.05
C GLY A 79 -8.57 14.72 3.94
N ALA A 80 -8.14 13.78 3.08
CA ALA A 80 -8.81 12.51 2.88
C ALA A 80 -8.55 11.50 4.01
N ALA A 81 -7.41 11.58 4.70
CA ALA A 81 -7.01 10.63 5.72
C ALA A 81 -8.00 10.53 6.89
N ARG A 82 -8.16 9.30 7.39
CA ARG A 82 -8.95 8.98 8.57
C ARG A 82 -8.13 8.07 9.50
N ARG A 83 -8.04 8.47 10.77
CA ARG A 83 -7.51 7.64 11.85
C ARG A 83 -8.60 6.65 12.27
N LEU A 84 -8.28 5.36 12.25
CA LEU A 84 -9.18 4.28 12.62
C LEU A 84 -8.61 3.52 13.80
N ASP A 85 -9.33 3.53 14.90
CA ASP A 85 -8.98 2.80 16.12
C ASP A 85 -9.31 1.32 15.98
N PHE A 86 -8.55 0.47 16.67
CA PHE A 86 -8.86 -0.95 16.79
C PHE A 86 -10.02 -1.19 17.77
N ASP A 87 -10.92 -2.10 17.44
CA ASP A 87 -11.81 -2.70 18.43
C ASP A 87 -11.07 -3.74 19.29
N SER A 88 -11.74 -4.28 20.31
CA SER A 88 -11.17 -5.28 21.23
C SER A 88 -10.69 -6.58 20.55
N THR A 89 -11.06 -6.79 19.28
CA THR A 89 -10.66 -7.96 18.47
C THR A 89 -9.61 -7.62 17.41
N GLY A 90 -9.12 -6.37 17.38
CA GLY A 90 -8.13 -5.93 16.40
C GLY A 90 -8.71 -5.65 15.01
N ARG A 91 -10.02 -5.37 14.93
CA ARG A 91 -10.66 -4.88 13.69
C ARG A 91 -10.73 -3.37 13.68
N ILE A 92 -10.83 -2.81 12.48
CA ILE A 92 -11.11 -1.40 12.23
C ILE A 92 -12.50 -1.27 11.58
N THR A 93 -13.17 -0.14 11.75
CA THR A 93 -14.38 0.19 10.96
C THR A 93 -13.97 1.05 9.78
N VAL A 94 -14.03 0.51 8.56
CA VAL A 94 -13.64 1.25 7.36
C VAL A 94 -14.81 2.12 6.90
N PRO A 95 -14.61 3.43 6.62
CA PRO A 95 -15.66 4.27 6.07
C PRO A 95 -16.24 3.69 4.78
N LYS A 96 -17.56 3.74 4.61
CA LYS A 96 -18.23 3.17 3.42
C LYS A 96 -17.67 3.73 2.11
N ALA A 97 -17.41 5.04 2.06
CA ALA A 97 -16.83 5.71 0.90
C ALA A 97 -15.44 5.14 0.51
N PHE A 98 -14.65 4.67 1.49
CA PHE A 98 -13.34 4.06 1.22
C PHE A 98 -13.51 2.68 0.59
N LEU A 99 -14.43 1.87 1.10
CA LEU A 99 -14.78 0.58 0.49
C LEU A 99 -15.31 0.76 -0.94
N GLU A 100 -16.18 1.76 -1.16
CA GLU A 100 -16.74 2.10 -2.48
C GLU A 100 -15.65 2.58 -3.48
N HIS A 101 -14.67 3.36 -3.02
CA HIS A 101 -13.51 3.78 -3.82
C HIS A 101 -12.66 2.57 -4.23
N ALA A 102 -12.27 1.74 -3.24
CA ALA A 102 -11.43 0.57 -3.43
C ALA A 102 -12.16 -0.62 -4.09
N LYS A 103 -13.47 -0.46 -4.36
CA LYS A 103 -14.36 -1.51 -4.90
C LYS A 103 -14.39 -2.77 -4.02
N ILE A 104 -14.23 -2.61 -2.71
CA ILE A 104 -14.26 -3.70 -1.74
C ILE A 104 -15.71 -3.92 -1.29
N SER A 105 -16.23 -5.14 -1.44
CA SER A 105 -17.59 -5.48 -1.01
C SER A 105 -17.61 -6.55 0.09
N LYS A 106 -16.86 -7.65 -0.08
CA LYS A 106 -16.88 -8.81 0.83
C LYS A 106 -15.55 -9.09 1.50
N LYS A 107 -14.44 -8.88 0.79
CA LYS A 107 -13.11 -9.29 1.19
C LYS A 107 -12.10 -8.21 0.81
N ALA A 108 -11.21 -7.92 1.75
CA ALA A 108 -10.14 -6.94 1.62
C ALA A 108 -8.80 -7.66 1.73
N THR A 109 -7.86 -7.35 0.84
CA THR A 109 -6.51 -7.89 0.88
C THR A 109 -5.54 -6.82 1.36
N PHE A 110 -4.87 -7.08 2.48
CA PHE A 110 -3.79 -6.24 2.98
C PHE A 110 -2.48 -6.64 2.32
N VAL A 111 -1.74 -5.66 1.80
CA VAL A 111 -0.45 -5.86 1.12
C VAL A 111 0.60 -4.98 1.77
N GLY A 112 1.66 -5.61 2.32
CA GLY A 112 2.69 -4.91 3.07
C GLY A 112 3.75 -4.33 2.14
N CYS A 113 4.07 -3.05 2.31
CA CYS A 113 5.00 -2.31 1.45
C CYS A 113 6.09 -1.59 2.27
N GLY A 114 6.55 -2.22 3.35
CA GLY A 114 7.62 -1.68 4.18
C GLY A 114 7.11 -0.74 5.26
N SER A 115 7.19 0.57 5.04
CA SER A 115 6.75 1.61 5.99
C SER A 115 5.23 1.78 6.03
N ARG A 116 4.54 1.27 5.01
CA ARG A 116 3.10 1.37 4.80
C ARG A 116 2.51 0.05 4.30
N PHE A 117 1.21 0.01 4.13
CA PHE A 117 0.50 -1.07 3.47
C PHE A 117 -0.61 -0.53 2.56
N GLU A 118 -1.12 -1.39 1.69
CA GLU A 118 -2.30 -1.12 0.86
C GLU A 118 -3.44 -2.06 1.24
N ILE A 119 -4.68 -1.64 0.97
CA ILE A 119 -5.87 -2.47 1.07
C ILE A 119 -6.56 -2.53 -0.29
N TRP A 120 -6.61 -3.73 -0.87
CA TRP A 120 -7.14 -3.99 -2.20
C TRP A 120 -8.48 -4.72 -2.13
N ASN A 121 -9.24 -4.66 -3.22
CA ASN A 121 -10.29 -5.65 -3.48
C ASN A 121 -9.64 -7.02 -3.73
N ALA A 122 -10.01 -8.02 -2.91
CA ALA A 122 -9.53 -9.39 -3.04
C ALA A 122 -9.83 -10.01 -4.42
N ASP A 123 -10.98 -9.70 -5.03
CA ASP A 123 -11.37 -10.21 -6.35
C ASP A 123 -10.45 -9.69 -7.47
N LYS A 124 -9.75 -8.57 -7.25
CA LYS A 124 -8.80 -7.97 -8.21
C LYS A 124 -7.33 -8.19 -7.83
N GLN A 125 -7.06 -8.88 -6.72
CA GLN A 125 -5.69 -8.98 -6.18
C GLN A 125 -4.75 -9.69 -7.16
N ALA A 126 -5.14 -10.84 -7.70
CA ALA A 126 -4.24 -11.63 -8.56
C ALA A 126 -3.79 -10.83 -9.80
N THR A 127 -4.72 -10.14 -10.47
CA THR A 127 -4.43 -9.27 -11.62
C THR A 127 -3.47 -8.15 -11.23
N ARG A 128 -3.78 -7.41 -10.17
CA ARG A 128 -2.94 -6.29 -9.72
C ARG A 128 -1.55 -6.76 -9.26
N GLU A 129 -1.46 -7.90 -8.58
CA GLU A 129 -0.19 -8.48 -8.18
C GLU A 129 0.65 -8.86 -9.40
N GLN A 130 0.03 -9.47 -10.41
CA GLN A 130 0.71 -9.80 -11.66
C GLN A 130 1.21 -8.54 -12.39
N GLU A 131 0.38 -7.50 -12.51
CA GLU A 131 0.76 -6.21 -13.09
C GLU A 131 1.97 -5.59 -12.36
N MET A 132 1.95 -5.58 -11.02
CA MET A 132 3.06 -5.05 -10.21
C MET A 132 4.33 -5.88 -10.35
N ARG A 133 4.22 -7.22 -10.42
CA ARG A 133 5.36 -8.11 -10.64
C ARG A 133 5.97 -7.91 -12.03
N GLN A 134 5.15 -7.77 -13.06
CA GLN A 134 5.61 -7.48 -14.42
C GLN A 134 6.27 -6.11 -14.52
N ALA A 135 5.67 -5.08 -13.91
CA ALA A 135 6.25 -3.74 -13.85
C ALA A 135 7.59 -3.74 -13.12
N ALA A 136 7.69 -4.43 -11.97
CA ALA A 136 8.94 -4.59 -11.25
C ALA A 136 9.99 -5.30 -12.11
N ALA A 137 9.64 -6.41 -12.75
CA ALA A 137 10.56 -7.13 -13.63
C ALA A 137 11.06 -6.24 -14.79
N LYS A 138 10.19 -5.42 -15.39
CA LYS A 138 10.56 -4.45 -16.42
C LYS A 138 11.49 -3.35 -15.88
N PHE A 139 11.20 -2.76 -14.73
CA PHE A 139 12.09 -1.76 -14.13
C PHE A 139 13.46 -2.34 -13.80
N MET A 140 13.51 -3.62 -13.42
CA MET A 140 14.77 -4.31 -13.14
C MET A 140 15.61 -4.62 -14.39
N GLN A 141 15.09 -4.38 -15.60
CA GLN A 141 15.86 -4.42 -16.85
C GLN A 141 16.55 -3.08 -17.17
N ASP A 142 16.12 -1.98 -16.55
CA ASP A 142 16.67 -0.64 -16.75
C ASP A 142 17.80 -0.38 -15.73
N PRO A 143 19.08 -0.30 -16.16
CA PRO A 143 20.21 -0.09 -15.26
C PRO A 143 20.08 1.16 -14.38
N GLU A 144 19.42 2.22 -14.87
CA GLU A 144 19.20 3.43 -14.07
C GLU A 144 18.26 3.16 -12.89
N GLN A 145 17.20 2.38 -13.09
CA GLN A 145 16.27 2.03 -12.01
C GLN A 145 16.92 1.05 -11.01
N VAL A 146 17.73 0.09 -11.49
CA VAL A 146 18.47 -0.83 -10.62
C VAL A 146 19.46 -0.06 -9.74
N ALA A 147 20.17 0.92 -10.32
CA ALA A 147 21.08 1.78 -9.56
C ALA A 147 20.35 2.57 -8.46
N ARG A 148 19.14 3.08 -8.75
CA ARG A 148 18.29 3.80 -7.78
C ARG A 148 17.81 2.94 -6.62
N LEU A 149 17.64 1.62 -6.82
CA LEU A 149 17.31 0.67 -5.74
C LEU A 149 18.51 0.36 -4.82
N GLY A 150 19.70 0.91 -5.11
CA GLY A 150 20.89 0.79 -4.25
C GLY A 150 21.66 -0.52 -4.38
N GLY A 151 21.33 -1.38 -5.36
CA GLY A 151 21.91 -2.73 -5.55
C GLY A 151 22.50 -2.99 -6.94
N GLY A 152 22.93 -1.92 -7.64
CA GLY A 152 23.25 -1.78 -9.08
C GLY A 152 23.78 -2.98 -9.89
N GLN A 153 24.50 -3.94 -9.29
CA GLN A 153 25.04 -5.12 -9.99
C GLN A 153 24.50 -6.46 -9.45
N ASP A 154 24.37 -6.64 -8.14
CA ASP A 154 23.96 -7.93 -7.55
C ASP A 154 22.47 -8.23 -7.76
N LEU A 155 21.59 -7.22 -7.68
CA LEU A 155 20.15 -7.44 -7.81
C LEU A 155 19.74 -7.73 -9.26
N ALA A 156 20.38 -7.08 -10.22
CA ALA A 156 20.20 -7.35 -11.65
C ALA A 156 20.70 -8.75 -12.02
N ALA A 157 21.86 -9.18 -11.49
CA ALA A 157 22.39 -10.53 -11.69
C ALA A 157 21.49 -11.62 -11.07
N LEU A 158 20.93 -11.38 -9.87
CA LEU A 158 19.96 -12.27 -9.22
C LEU A 158 18.67 -12.45 -10.03
N ILE A 159 18.19 -11.36 -10.65
CA ILE A 159 16.97 -11.40 -11.48
C ILE A 159 17.23 -12.04 -12.84
N GLY A 160 18.34 -11.70 -13.49
CA GLY A 160 18.73 -12.30 -14.78
C GLY A 160 18.92 -13.81 -14.72
N ASN A 161 19.31 -14.35 -13.56
CA ASN A 161 19.48 -15.78 -13.33
C ASN A 161 18.23 -16.51 -12.79
N SER A 162 17.07 -15.84 -12.69
CA SER A 162 15.85 -16.45 -12.16
C SER A 162 14.89 -16.90 -13.29
N PRO A 163 14.73 -18.22 -13.53
CA PRO A 163 13.83 -18.74 -14.57
C PRO A 163 12.37 -18.30 -14.35
N ALA A 164 11.94 -18.21 -13.10
CA ALA A 164 10.58 -17.79 -12.74
C ALA A 164 10.29 -16.32 -13.09
N LEU A 165 11.31 -15.44 -13.04
CA LEU A 165 11.17 -14.06 -13.50
C LEU A 165 11.27 -13.94 -15.02
N ALA A 166 12.09 -14.77 -15.68
CA ALA A 166 12.14 -14.83 -17.14
C ALA A 166 10.78 -15.24 -17.75
N ASP A 167 10.06 -16.18 -17.11
CA ASP A 167 8.71 -16.57 -17.54
C ASP A 167 7.66 -15.46 -17.36
N LEU A 168 7.84 -14.61 -16.34
CA LEU A 168 6.98 -13.43 -16.10
C LEU A 168 7.20 -12.32 -17.15
N LEU A 169 8.40 -12.24 -17.72
CA LEU A 169 8.79 -11.27 -18.75
C LEU A 169 8.31 -11.65 -20.15
N ASN A 170 8.14 -12.95 -20.43
CA ASN A 170 7.82 -13.48 -21.76
C ASN A 170 6.33 -13.80 -21.98
N LYS A 171 5.47 -13.64 -20.96
CA LYS A 171 4.03 -13.80 -21.12
C LYS A 171 3.38 -12.49 -21.54
N GLU A 172 3.01 -12.39 -22.81
CA GLU A 172 2.12 -11.33 -23.28
C GLU A 172 0.76 -11.41 -22.56
N PRO A 173 0.13 -10.27 -22.23
CA PRO A 173 -1.16 -10.26 -21.58
C PRO A 173 -2.23 -10.75 -22.57
N THR A 174 -2.84 -11.91 -22.29
CA THR A 174 -4.08 -12.38 -22.94
C THR A 174 -5.29 -11.60 -22.46
#